data_AF-A0A015K1P4-F1
#
_entry.id   AF-A0A015K1P4-F1
#
_cell.length_a   1.000
_cell.length_b   1.000
_cell.length_c   1.000
_cell.angle_alpha   90.00
_cell.angle_beta   90.00
_cell.angle_gamma   90.00
#
_symmetry.space_group_name_H-M   'P 1'
#
loop_
_entity.id
_entity.type
_entity.pdbx_description
1 polymer ?
#
loop_
_entity_poly.entity_id
_entity_poly.type
_entity_poly.pdbx_seq_one_letter_code
_entity_poly.pdbx_strand_id
1 'polypeptide(L)'
;MSNNQINSKNISFSNTNNLLQEFSQIIQNFNVNKINIKEIEPTTKNINDCIFEGDLNVVIDEIINLIFNELNKGEDADIIKKLVLDYINNQMTTLQEIYIWLLNNQNNSNSLCLLGYFNYHGLEIELDEQKAIELYHKASELENRVAQINLANEHLYGKEINKNHNLAFKLSNKLAEEEYACGFNNLGFCYLNGIGTDFNDEKAFELYQKAADLGNFKGTINLGWCYYEGVGTDICEEKTFELYQKAAELGSLNGIFCLGWCYNEGIGTEVNEQKALELYQKAATLGSDIAQYDLAAMYEIGEGIKQDIDQAIYWYKKSAASGNQSAQEKLEELLKVGIDDTLHSKIIL
;
A
#
# COMPACT_ATOMS: atom_id res chain seq x y z
N MET A 1 22.95 -66.75 -7.87
CA MET A 1 21.93 -65.72 -7.58
C MET A 1 22.62 -64.37 -7.53
N SER A 2 21.95 -63.35 -8.08
CA SER A 2 22.32 -61.93 -8.19
C SER A 2 22.86 -61.42 -9.54
N ASN A 3 22.19 -60.34 -9.97
CA ASN A 3 22.50 -59.26 -10.92
C ASN A 3 22.05 -59.31 -12.40
N ASN A 4 21.03 -58.48 -12.66
CA ASN A 4 20.84 -57.46 -13.70
C ASN A 4 21.03 -57.79 -15.18
N GLN A 5 19.95 -57.57 -15.96
CA GLN A 5 20.00 -56.76 -17.19
C GLN A 5 18.61 -56.22 -17.57
N ILE A 6 18.59 -54.92 -17.90
CA ILE A 6 17.48 -54.12 -18.43
C ILE A 6 17.15 -54.57 -19.85
N ASN A 7 15.87 -54.60 -20.25
CA ASN A 7 15.52 -54.59 -21.66
C ASN A 7 14.23 -53.79 -21.93
N SER A 8 14.38 -52.73 -22.72
CA SER A 8 13.36 -51.82 -23.22
C SER A 8 12.38 -52.53 -24.16
N LYS A 9 11.07 -52.41 -23.92
CA LYS A 9 10.04 -52.79 -24.91
C LYS A 9 9.20 -51.60 -25.33
N ASN A 10 9.28 -51.34 -26.63
CA ASN A 10 8.50 -50.43 -27.44
C ASN A 10 6.99 -50.51 -27.15
N ILE A 11 6.36 -49.36 -26.89
CA ILE A 11 4.92 -49.17 -27.01
C ILE A 11 4.67 -48.48 -28.36
N SER A 12 3.88 -49.14 -29.20
CA SER A 12 3.64 -48.80 -30.61
C SER A 12 2.69 -47.60 -30.79
N PHE A 13 3.11 -46.65 -31.62
CA PHE A 13 2.32 -45.53 -32.16
C PHE A 13 1.30 -46.00 -33.21
N SER A 14 0.11 -46.48 -32.81
CA SER A 14 -0.95 -46.82 -33.78
C SER A 14 -2.34 -46.29 -33.47
N ASN A 15 -2.58 -45.61 -32.34
CA ASN A 15 -3.91 -45.12 -31.98
C ASN A 15 -4.16 -43.62 -32.22
N THR A 16 -3.15 -42.82 -32.57
CA THR A 16 -3.32 -41.38 -32.82
C THR A 16 -3.83 -41.07 -34.23
N ASN A 17 -3.58 -41.94 -35.21
CA ASN A 17 -3.98 -41.70 -36.60
C ASN A 17 -5.48 -41.89 -36.87
N ASN A 18 -6.18 -42.71 -36.08
CA ASN A 18 -7.63 -42.91 -36.24
C ASN A 18 -8.45 -41.72 -35.71
N LEU A 19 -8.03 -41.11 -34.60
CA LEU A 19 -8.70 -39.91 -34.05
C LEU A 19 -8.57 -38.71 -35.00
N LEU A 20 -7.39 -38.52 -35.61
CA LEU A 20 -7.17 -37.45 -36.59
C LEU A 20 -8.03 -37.61 -37.87
N GLN A 21 -8.29 -38.85 -38.29
CA GLN A 21 -9.19 -39.12 -39.43
C GLN A 21 -10.66 -38.84 -39.09
N GLU A 22 -11.13 -39.21 -37.89
CA GLU A 22 -12.49 -38.91 -37.44
C GLU A 22 -12.73 -37.40 -37.29
N PHE A 23 -11.75 -36.65 -36.75
CA PHE A 23 -11.82 -35.18 -36.69
C PHE A 23 -11.85 -34.54 -38.08
N SER A 24 -11.09 -35.07 -39.05
CA SER A 24 -11.07 -34.55 -40.42
C SER A 24 -12.39 -34.77 -41.18
N GLN A 25 -13.13 -35.84 -40.87
CA GLN A 25 -14.43 -36.13 -41.51
C GLN A 25 -15.58 -35.31 -40.90
N ILE A 26 -15.49 -34.94 -39.62
CA ILE A 26 -16.46 -34.04 -38.98
C ILE A 26 -16.37 -32.62 -39.57
N ILE A 27 -15.16 -32.15 -39.89
CA ILE A 27 -14.95 -30.82 -40.49
C ILE A 27 -15.47 -30.75 -41.94
N GLN A 28 -15.32 -31.83 -42.72
CA GLN A 28 -15.75 -31.83 -44.14
C GLN A 28 -17.27 -31.83 -44.36
N ASN A 29 -18.08 -32.11 -43.33
CA ASN A 29 -19.54 -32.13 -43.44
C ASN A 29 -20.23 -30.79 -43.08
N PHE A 30 -19.47 -29.77 -42.68
CA PHE A 30 -20.02 -28.41 -42.52
C PHE A 30 -19.93 -27.63 -43.84
N ASN A 31 -21.06 -27.52 -44.53
CA ASN A 31 -21.18 -26.83 -45.80
C ASN A 31 -21.23 -25.30 -45.57
N VAL A 32 -20.05 -24.66 -45.46
CA VAL A 32 -19.90 -23.21 -45.12
C VAL A 32 -20.26 -22.25 -46.26
N ASN A 33 -20.65 -22.72 -47.44
CA ASN A 33 -20.87 -21.85 -48.60
C ASN A 33 -22.25 -21.14 -48.68
N LYS A 34 -22.89 -20.80 -47.53
CA LYS A 34 -24.15 -20.05 -47.57
C LYS A 34 -24.52 -19.19 -46.35
N ILE A 35 -23.54 -18.72 -45.58
CA ILE A 35 -23.82 -17.72 -44.53
C ILE A 35 -22.85 -16.55 -44.70
N ASN A 36 -23.38 -15.37 -45.02
CA ASN A 36 -22.63 -14.13 -45.11
C ASN A 36 -22.45 -13.59 -43.67
N ILE A 37 -21.43 -14.08 -42.97
CA ILE A 37 -20.97 -13.53 -41.69
C ILE A 37 -19.73 -12.71 -42.04
N LYS A 38 -19.72 -11.42 -41.70
CA LYS A 38 -18.48 -10.64 -41.73
C LYS A 38 -17.50 -11.32 -40.77
N GLU A 39 -16.44 -11.92 -41.33
CA GLU A 39 -15.28 -12.34 -40.57
C GLU A 39 -14.70 -11.12 -39.87
N ILE A 40 -14.81 -11.09 -38.54
CA ILE A 40 -13.85 -10.36 -37.72
C ILE A 40 -12.75 -11.40 -37.47
N GLU A 41 -11.61 -11.24 -38.16
CA GLU A 41 -10.41 -12.00 -37.87
C GLU A 41 -10.02 -11.77 -36.40
N PRO A 42 -9.78 -12.82 -35.59
CA PRO A 42 -9.12 -12.63 -34.31
C PRO A 42 -7.67 -12.24 -34.62
N THR A 43 -7.34 -10.95 -34.52
CA THR A 43 -5.96 -10.49 -34.68
C THR A 43 -5.15 -10.94 -33.47
N THR A 44 -4.43 -12.05 -33.64
CA THR A 44 -3.32 -12.54 -32.82
C THR A 44 -2.10 -11.62 -32.89
N LYS A 45 -2.30 -10.30 -32.91
CA LYS A 45 -1.23 -9.30 -32.99
C LYS A 45 -1.00 -8.62 -31.65
N ASN A 46 -0.70 -9.46 -30.67
CA ASN A 46 0.32 -9.28 -29.64
C ASN A 46 0.44 -10.61 -28.91
N ILE A 47 1.09 -11.58 -29.56
CA ILE A 47 1.75 -12.64 -28.80
C ILE A 47 3.00 -11.95 -28.21
N ASN A 48 2.80 -11.15 -27.16
CA ASN A 48 3.81 -11.12 -26.11
C ASN A 48 3.76 -12.52 -25.52
N ASP A 49 4.93 -13.16 -25.39
CA ASP A 49 5.09 -14.54 -24.93
C ASP A 49 4.12 -14.82 -23.77
N CYS A 50 3.07 -15.60 -24.08
CA CYS A 50 1.94 -15.78 -23.18
C CYS A 50 2.43 -16.48 -21.91
N ILE A 51 2.46 -15.75 -20.82
CA ILE A 51 2.47 -16.31 -19.46
C ILE A 51 1.30 -17.29 -19.40
N PHE A 52 1.59 -18.57 -19.19
CA PHE A 52 0.53 -19.57 -19.06
C PHE A 52 -0.30 -19.24 -17.82
N GLU A 53 -1.55 -19.68 -17.76
CA GLU A 53 -2.43 -19.45 -16.59
C GLU A 53 -1.77 -19.88 -15.26
N GLY A 54 -0.91 -20.90 -15.29
CA GLY A 54 -0.09 -21.33 -14.16
C GLY A 54 1.02 -20.33 -13.78
N ASP A 55 1.64 -19.67 -14.76
CA ASP A 55 2.70 -18.69 -14.53
C ASP A 55 2.13 -17.39 -13.91
N LEU A 56 0.91 -16.99 -14.29
CA LEU A 56 0.30 -15.78 -13.70
C LEU A 56 -0.11 -16.01 -12.25
N ASN A 57 -0.58 -17.20 -11.87
CA ASN A 57 -0.84 -17.53 -10.46
C ASN A 57 0.41 -17.28 -9.59
N VAL A 58 1.60 -17.68 -10.07
CA VAL A 58 2.87 -17.45 -9.36
C VAL A 58 3.14 -15.95 -9.23
N VAL A 59 2.92 -15.18 -10.30
CA VAL A 59 3.05 -13.71 -10.26
C VAL A 59 2.10 -13.07 -9.24
N ILE A 60 0.84 -13.50 -9.16
CA ILE A 60 -0.12 -12.99 -8.16
C ILE A 60 0.33 -13.33 -6.74
N ASP A 61 0.80 -14.55 -6.50
CA ASP A 61 1.32 -14.97 -5.19
C ASP A 61 2.55 -14.14 -4.78
N GLU A 62 3.45 -13.87 -5.71
CA GLU A 62 4.62 -13.01 -5.48
C GLU A 62 4.23 -11.55 -5.16
N ILE A 63 3.25 -10.99 -5.89
CA ILE A 63 2.73 -9.64 -5.61
C ILE A 63 2.08 -9.58 -4.22
N ILE A 64 1.24 -10.56 -3.87
CA ILE A 64 0.61 -10.61 -2.54
C ILE A 64 1.66 -10.75 -1.43
N ASN A 65 2.71 -11.54 -1.64
CA ASN A 65 3.81 -11.67 -0.67
C ASN A 65 4.58 -10.35 -0.52
N LEU A 66 4.82 -9.63 -1.62
CA LEU A 66 5.43 -8.29 -1.59
C LEU A 66 4.56 -7.34 -0.77
N ILE A 67 3.26 -7.22 -1.08
CA ILE A 67 2.33 -6.36 -0.37
C ILE A 67 2.30 -6.72 1.13
N PHE A 68 2.20 -8.01 1.46
CA PHE A 68 2.21 -8.48 2.84
C PHE A 68 3.46 -8.05 3.60
N ASN A 69 4.63 -8.28 3.02
CA ASN A 69 5.90 -7.99 3.68
C ASN A 69 6.03 -6.50 4.02
N GLU A 70 5.64 -5.61 3.10
CA GLU A 70 5.74 -4.17 3.30
C GLU A 70 4.63 -3.65 4.25
N LEU A 71 3.40 -4.16 4.16
CA LEU A 71 2.35 -3.86 5.14
C LEU A 71 2.76 -4.30 6.56
N ASN A 72 3.39 -5.47 6.69
CA ASN A 72 3.82 -5.99 7.98
C ASN A 72 4.97 -5.17 8.59
N LYS A 73 5.86 -4.60 7.75
CA LYS A 73 6.84 -3.59 8.18
C LYS A 73 6.19 -2.26 8.57
N GLY A 74 4.93 -2.04 8.21
CA GLY A 74 4.24 -0.77 8.46
C GLY A 74 4.64 0.31 7.45
N GLU A 75 5.00 -0.08 6.24
CA GLU A 75 5.34 0.85 5.16
C GLU A 75 4.11 1.66 4.69
N ASP A 76 4.38 2.80 4.07
CA ASP A 76 3.34 3.66 3.50
C ASP A 76 2.65 3.03 2.27
N ALA A 77 1.35 3.24 2.14
CA ALA A 77 0.53 2.64 1.10
C ALA A 77 0.96 3.07 -0.32
N ASP A 78 1.44 4.30 -0.50
CA ASP A 78 1.90 4.81 -1.80
C ASP A 78 3.25 4.21 -2.21
N ILE A 79 4.12 3.95 -1.23
CA ILE A 79 5.39 3.23 -1.45
C ILE A 79 5.09 1.79 -1.89
N ILE A 80 4.17 1.11 -1.20
CA ILE A 80 3.76 -0.25 -1.56
C ILE A 80 3.16 -0.27 -2.97
N LYS A 81 2.28 0.68 -3.29
CA LYS A 81 1.69 0.82 -4.64
C LYS A 81 2.76 0.97 -5.71
N LYS A 82 3.78 1.81 -5.47
CA LYS A 82 4.89 1.98 -6.40
C LYS A 82 5.69 0.68 -6.57
N LEU A 83 6.01 -0.03 -5.48
CA LEU A 83 6.72 -1.31 -5.54
C LEU A 83 5.94 -2.37 -6.32
N VAL A 84 4.62 -2.44 -6.16
CA VAL A 84 3.75 -3.33 -6.93
C VAL A 84 3.80 -2.98 -8.42
N LEU A 85 3.68 -1.71 -8.78
CA LEU A 85 3.75 -1.25 -10.18
C LEU A 85 5.12 -1.55 -10.79
N ASP A 86 6.21 -1.26 -10.07
CA ASP A 86 7.58 -1.53 -10.52
C ASP A 86 7.79 -3.05 -10.73
N TYR A 87 7.28 -3.87 -9.83
CA TYR A 87 7.32 -5.33 -9.98
C TYR A 87 6.56 -5.80 -11.22
N ILE A 88 5.32 -5.36 -11.43
CA ILE A 88 4.51 -5.73 -12.61
C ILE A 88 5.22 -5.34 -13.91
N ASN A 89 5.75 -4.12 -13.98
CA ASN A 89 6.46 -3.63 -15.17
C ASN A 89 7.71 -4.46 -15.52
N ASN A 90 8.33 -5.12 -14.54
CA ASN A 90 9.49 -5.97 -14.75
C ASN A 90 9.14 -7.39 -15.23
N GLN A 91 7.89 -7.85 -15.05
CA GLN A 91 7.48 -9.24 -15.33
C GLN A 91 7.06 -9.51 -16.79
N MET A 92 7.42 -8.64 -17.75
CA MET A 92 6.92 -8.70 -19.14
C MET A 92 5.38 -8.82 -19.25
N THR A 93 4.65 -8.45 -18.20
CA THR A 93 3.18 -8.50 -18.12
C THR A 93 2.65 -7.07 -18.00
N THR A 94 1.46 -6.82 -18.52
CA THR A 94 0.78 -5.55 -18.35
C THR A 94 -0.19 -5.58 -17.16
N LEU A 95 -0.43 -4.42 -16.56
CA LEU A 95 -1.45 -4.24 -15.52
C LEU A 95 -2.84 -4.70 -16.00
N GLN A 96 -3.14 -4.44 -17.27
CA GLN A 96 -4.38 -4.84 -17.94
C GLN A 96 -4.55 -6.36 -18.04
N GLU A 97 -3.49 -7.09 -18.40
CA GLU A 97 -3.52 -8.57 -18.47
C GLU A 97 -3.77 -9.19 -17.09
N ILE A 98 -3.08 -8.68 -16.06
CA ILE A 98 -3.32 -9.10 -14.67
C ILE A 98 -4.77 -8.83 -14.27
N TYR A 99 -5.27 -7.62 -14.54
CA TYR A 99 -6.64 -7.24 -14.20
C TYR A 99 -7.69 -8.14 -14.86
N ILE A 100 -7.57 -8.39 -16.17
CA ILE A 100 -8.49 -9.29 -16.90
C ILE A 100 -8.43 -10.71 -16.32
N TRP A 101 -7.24 -11.19 -15.98
CA TRP A 101 -7.10 -12.50 -15.39
C TRP A 101 -7.75 -12.57 -13.99
N LEU A 102 -7.55 -11.55 -13.14
CA LEU A 102 -8.17 -11.46 -11.81
C LEU A 102 -9.70 -11.49 -11.89
N LEU A 103 -10.29 -10.81 -12.87
CA LEU A 103 -11.74 -10.84 -13.10
C LEU A 103 -12.27 -12.24 -13.37
N ASN A 104 -11.50 -13.07 -14.07
CA ASN A 104 -11.89 -14.44 -14.44
C ASN A 104 -11.54 -15.49 -13.36
N ASN A 105 -10.71 -15.14 -12.37
CA ASN A 105 -10.13 -16.08 -11.40
C ASN A 105 -10.44 -15.73 -9.93
N GLN A 106 -11.70 -15.39 -9.62
CA GLN A 106 -12.15 -14.97 -8.29
C GLN A 106 -12.41 -16.13 -7.30
N ASN A 107 -11.86 -17.31 -7.56
CA ASN A 107 -12.01 -18.51 -6.72
C ASN A 107 -10.90 -18.68 -5.67
N ASN A 108 -9.80 -17.92 -5.80
CA ASN A 108 -8.65 -17.92 -4.90
C ASN A 108 -8.66 -16.62 -4.06
N SER A 109 -8.31 -16.74 -2.78
CA SER A 109 -8.21 -15.63 -1.85
C SER A 109 -7.17 -14.57 -2.25
N ASN A 110 -6.04 -14.98 -2.86
CA ASN A 110 -5.01 -14.06 -3.38
C ASN A 110 -5.53 -13.25 -4.57
N SER A 111 -6.22 -13.89 -5.50
CA SER A 111 -6.84 -13.20 -6.65
C SER A 111 -7.93 -12.23 -6.19
N LEU A 112 -8.79 -12.64 -5.26
CA LEU A 112 -9.80 -11.76 -4.65
C LEU A 112 -9.13 -10.55 -3.95
N CYS A 113 -8.08 -10.80 -3.18
CA CYS A 113 -7.34 -9.77 -2.48
C CYS A 113 -6.68 -8.79 -3.45
N LEU A 114 -5.99 -9.27 -4.49
CA LEU A 114 -5.32 -8.39 -5.43
C LEU A 114 -6.32 -7.62 -6.30
N LEU A 115 -7.45 -8.21 -6.66
CA LEU A 115 -8.54 -7.48 -7.31
C LEU A 115 -9.07 -6.36 -6.40
N GLY A 116 -9.23 -6.64 -5.10
CA GLY A 116 -9.59 -5.63 -4.10
C GLY A 116 -8.56 -4.50 -4.04
N TYR A 117 -7.27 -4.84 -4.08
CA TYR A 117 -6.17 -3.88 -4.13
C TYR A 117 -6.21 -2.97 -5.37
N PHE A 118 -6.52 -3.53 -6.54
CA PHE A 118 -6.67 -2.74 -7.77
C PHE A 118 -7.83 -1.74 -7.67
N ASN A 119 -8.97 -2.15 -7.12
CA ASN A 119 -10.12 -1.27 -6.90
C ASN A 119 -9.79 -0.17 -5.87
N TYR A 120 -9.09 -0.51 -4.78
CA TYR A 120 -8.74 0.44 -3.72
C TYR A 120 -7.79 1.54 -4.23
N HIS A 121 -6.79 1.17 -5.04
CA HIS A 121 -5.76 2.09 -5.51
C HIS A 121 -6.02 2.69 -6.90
N GLY A 122 -7.12 2.32 -7.56
CA GLY A 122 -7.45 2.75 -8.93
C GLY A 122 -6.41 2.29 -9.95
N LEU A 123 -6.01 1.02 -9.90
CA LEU A 123 -5.05 0.42 -10.82
C LEU A 123 -5.79 -0.12 -12.05
N GLU A 124 -5.50 0.41 -13.24
CA GLU A 124 -6.19 0.13 -14.53
C GLU A 124 -7.65 0.62 -14.61
N ILE A 125 -8.32 0.76 -13.47
CA ILE A 125 -9.72 1.17 -13.36
C ILE A 125 -9.89 2.42 -12.50
N GLU A 126 -11.08 3.02 -12.57
CA GLU A 126 -11.48 4.03 -11.60
C GLU A 126 -11.51 3.44 -10.18
N LEU A 127 -11.10 4.25 -9.21
CA LEU A 127 -11.06 3.87 -7.79
C LEU A 127 -12.47 3.55 -7.29
N ASP A 128 -12.63 2.39 -6.66
CA ASP A 128 -13.87 1.90 -6.05
C ASP A 128 -13.58 1.25 -4.69
N GLU A 129 -13.54 2.10 -3.65
CA GLU A 129 -13.27 1.66 -2.27
C GLU A 129 -14.31 0.65 -1.76
N GLN A 130 -15.60 0.84 -2.08
CA GLN A 130 -16.65 -0.05 -1.61
C GLN A 130 -16.45 -1.44 -2.21
N LYS A 131 -16.12 -1.52 -3.50
CA LYS A 131 -15.84 -2.79 -4.15
C LYS A 131 -14.59 -3.45 -3.58
N ALA A 132 -13.56 -2.67 -3.28
CA ALA A 132 -12.36 -3.17 -2.63
C ALA A 132 -12.67 -3.83 -1.29
N ILE A 133 -13.46 -3.16 -0.43
CA ILE A 133 -13.87 -3.67 0.89
C ILE A 133 -14.65 -4.99 0.74
N GLU A 134 -15.61 -5.07 -0.18
CA GLU A 134 -16.34 -6.31 -0.47
C GLU A 134 -15.42 -7.48 -0.84
N LEU A 135 -14.42 -7.20 -1.68
CA LEU A 135 -13.45 -8.21 -2.14
C LEU A 135 -12.51 -8.63 -1.01
N TYR A 136 -12.05 -7.69 -0.19
CA TYR A 136 -11.25 -8.00 0.98
C TYR A 136 -12.04 -8.82 2.01
N HIS A 137 -13.32 -8.56 2.22
CA HIS A 137 -14.17 -9.42 3.06
C HIS A 137 -14.18 -10.86 2.58
N LYS A 138 -14.46 -11.09 1.29
CA LYS A 138 -14.45 -12.45 0.71
C LYS A 138 -13.08 -13.12 0.82
N ALA A 139 -12.00 -12.40 0.57
CA ALA A 139 -10.65 -12.93 0.70
C ALA A 139 -10.28 -13.23 2.17
N SER A 140 -10.72 -12.39 3.11
CA SER A 140 -10.50 -12.56 4.55
C SER A 140 -11.25 -13.77 5.12
N GLU A 141 -12.47 -14.05 4.64
CA GLU A 141 -13.23 -15.28 4.94
C GLU A 141 -12.49 -16.54 4.49
N LEU A 142 -11.65 -16.43 3.45
CA LEU A 142 -10.74 -17.48 2.98
C LEU A 142 -9.34 -17.38 3.60
N GLU A 143 -9.22 -16.72 4.75
CA GLU A 143 -8.01 -16.58 5.55
C GLU A 143 -6.85 -15.84 4.87
N ASN A 144 -7.14 -14.96 3.89
CA ASN A 144 -6.11 -14.14 3.28
C ASN A 144 -5.60 -13.05 4.25
N ARG A 145 -4.33 -13.16 4.64
CA ARG A 145 -3.70 -12.22 5.60
C ARG A 145 -3.61 -10.78 5.10
N VAL A 146 -3.37 -10.54 3.80
CA VAL A 146 -3.30 -9.16 3.26
C VAL A 146 -4.69 -8.52 3.30
N ALA A 147 -5.73 -9.27 2.94
CA ALA A 147 -7.10 -8.81 3.03
C ALA A 147 -7.51 -8.51 4.49
N GLN A 148 -7.09 -9.35 5.45
CA GLN A 148 -7.33 -9.10 6.88
C GLN A 148 -6.63 -7.83 7.36
N ILE A 149 -5.38 -7.59 6.97
CA ILE A 149 -4.64 -6.36 7.30
C ILE A 149 -5.34 -5.13 6.71
N ASN A 150 -5.71 -5.19 5.43
CA ASN A 150 -6.36 -4.07 4.75
C ASN A 150 -7.73 -3.75 5.35
N LEU A 151 -8.54 -4.77 5.68
CA LEU A 151 -9.81 -4.56 6.37
C LEU A 151 -9.63 -4.01 7.78
N ALA A 152 -8.65 -4.52 8.54
CA ALA A 152 -8.36 -3.98 9.86
C ALA A 152 -7.98 -2.50 9.75
N ASN A 153 -7.10 -2.14 8.82
CA ASN A 153 -6.69 -0.76 8.59
C ASN A 153 -7.87 0.13 8.16
N GLU A 154 -8.72 -0.34 7.25
CA GLU A 154 -9.90 0.40 6.81
C GLU A 154 -10.87 0.66 7.98
N HIS A 155 -11.14 -0.36 8.80
CA HIS A 155 -12.04 -0.21 9.92
C HIS A 155 -11.47 0.64 11.08
N LEU A 156 -10.15 0.82 11.15
CA LEU A 156 -9.45 1.66 12.13
C LEU A 156 -9.28 3.10 11.66
N TYR A 157 -8.76 3.28 10.45
CA TYR A 157 -8.24 4.55 9.94
C TYR A 157 -9.01 5.08 8.73
N GLY A 158 -9.87 4.27 8.13
CA GLY A 158 -10.67 4.63 6.96
C GLY A 158 -11.80 5.61 7.29
N LYS A 159 -12.65 5.85 6.29
CA LYS A 159 -13.78 6.79 6.40
C LYS A 159 -14.75 6.33 7.49
N GLU A 160 -15.39 7.28 8.18
CA GLU A 160 -16.29 6.98 9.30
C GLU A 160 -17.40 5.97 8.94
N ILE A 161 -17.95 6.05 7.73
CA ILE A 161 -18.97 5.11 7.23
C ILE A 161 -18.47 3.67 7.10
N ASN A 162 -17.16 3.48 6.95
CA ASN A 162 -16.52 2.17 6.82
C ASN A 162 -16.07 1.61 8.17
N LYS A 163 -16.04 2.40 9.26
CA LYS A 163 -15.52 1.94 10.55
C LYS A 163 -16.39 0.84 11.15
N ASN A 164 -15.72 -0.19 11.66
CA ASN A 164 -16.35 -1.26 12.42
C ASN A 164 -15.42 -1.70 13.55
N HIS A 165 -15.61 -1.12 14.74
CA HIS A 165 -14.69 -1.30 15.87
C HIS A 165 -14.53 -2.76 16.30
N ASN A 166 -15.63 -3.53 16.30
CA ASN A 166 -15.60 -4.94 16.69
C ASN A 166 -14.81 -5.78 15.68
N LEU A 167 -15.01 -5.52 14.39
CA LEU A 167 -14.29 -6.25 13.34
C LEU A 167 -12.81 -5.83 13.28
N ALA A 168 -12.51 -4.55 13.43
CA ALA A 168 -11.16 -4.03 13.56
C ALA A 168 -10.41 -4.77 14.67
N PHE A 169 -10.93 -4.74 15.90
CA PHE A 169 -10.34 -5.42 17.05
C PHE A 169 -10.14 -6.92 16.81
N LYS A 170 -11.17 -7.60 16.29
CA LYS A 170 -11.11 -9.05 16.01
C LYS A 170 -10.00 -9.39 15.02
N LEU A 171 -9.89 -8.62 13.92
CA LEU A 171 -8.86 -8.84 12.89
C LEU A 171 -7.47 -8.50 13.43
N SER A 172 -7.30 -7.37 14.12
CA SER A 172 -6.02 -7.01 14.73
C SER A 172 -5.55 -8.03 15.75
N ASN A 173 -6.46 -8.56 16.59
CA ASN A 173 -6.14 -9.62 17.54
C ASN A 173 -5.72 -10.91 16.83
N LYS A 174 -6.45 -11.33 15.77
CA LYS A 174 -6.05 -12.51 14.98
C LYS A 174 -4.66 -12.35 14.36
N LEU A 175 -4.38 -11.21 13.73
CA LEU A 175 -3.08 -10.92 13.12
C LEU A 175 -1.95 -10.90 14.17
N ALA A 176 -2.22 -10.41 15.38
CA ALA A 176 -1.27 -10.44 16.49
C ALA A 176 -1.02 -11.87 17.02
N GLU A 177 -2.05 -12.72 17.09
CA GLU A 177 -1.91 -14.15 17.44
C GLU A 177 -1.08 -14.93 16.41
N GLU A 178 -1.06 -14.48 15.15
CA GLU A 178 -0.20 -14.98 14.09
C GLU A 178 1.23 -14.37 14.09
N GLU A 179 1.56 -13.58 15.13
CA GLU A 179 2.85 -12.91 15.33
C GLU A 179 3.21 -11.91 14.21
N TYR A 180 2.20 -11.30 13.57
CA TYR A 180 2.42 -10.22 12.61
C TYR A 180 2.59 -8.88 13.32
N ALA A 181 3.69 -8.20 13.00
CA ALA A 181 4.09 -6.93 13.59
C ALA A 181 3.05 -5.82 13.36
N CYS A 182 2.41 -5.79 12.17
CA CYS A 182 1.28 -4.90 11.91
C CYS A 182 0.04 -5.23 12.75
N GLY A 183 -0.19 -6.52 13.06
CA GLY A 183 -1.25 -6.97 13.95
C GLY A 183 -1.06 -6.43 15.37
N PHE A 184 0.17 -6.54 15.91
CA PHE A 184 0.52 -5.94 17.20
C PHE A 184 0.33 -4.43 17.22
N ASN A 185 0.79 -3.72 16.17
CA ASN A 185 0.59 -2.27 16.05
C ASN A 185 -0.90 -1.89 16.08
N ASN A 186 -1.71 -2.55 15.25
CA ASN A 186 -3.14 -2.25 15.16
C ASN A 186 -3.88 -2.61 16.45
N LEU A 187 -3.52 -3.71 17.10
CA LEU A 187 -4.09 -4.09 18.39
C LEU A 187 -3.70 -3.10 19.50
N GLY A 188 -2.46 -2.60 19.48
CA GLY A 188 -2.01 -1.53 20.37
C GLY A 188 -2.88 -0.28 20.21
N PHE A 189 -3.15 0.11 18.97
CA PHE A 189 -4.05 1.22 18.66
C PHE A 189 -5.48 0.98 19.16
N CYS A 190 -5.98 -0.25 19.09
CA CYS A 190 -7.28 -0.59 19.66
C CYS A 190 -7.34 -0.40 21.18
N TYR A 191 -6.33 -0.87 21.93
CA TYR A 191 -6.28 -0.68 23.39
C TYR A 191 -6.09 0.78 23.78
N LEU A 192 -5.28 1.53 23.04
CA LEU A 192 -5.07 2.97 23.28
C LEU A 192 -6.36 3.78 23.10
N ASN A 193 -7.28 3.35 22.23
CA ASN A 193 -8.48 4.12 21.89
C ASN A 193 -9.79 3.46 22.35
N GLY A 194 -9.73 2.31 23.02
CA GLY A 194 -10.92 1.54 23.38
C GLY A 194 -11.74 1.06 22.18
N ILE A 195 -11.08 0.72 21.06
CA ILE A 195 -11.76 0.27 19.83
C ILE A 195 -12.02 -1.23 19.94
N GLY A 196 -13.29 -1.60 20.15
CA GLY A 196 -13.70 -3.01 20.28
C GLY A 196 -13.23 -3.69 21.57
N THR A 197 -12.64 -2.93 22.50
CA THR A 197 -12.14 -3.35 23.81
C THR A 197 -12.19 -2.16 24.78
N ASP A 198 -12.01 -2.40 26.08
CA ASP A 198 -11.76 -1.33 27.04
C ASP A 198 -10.38 -0.71 26.81
N PHE A 199 -10.28 0.58 27.10
CA PHE A 199 -9.04 1.36 27.09
C PHE A 199 -7.97 0.76 28.02
N ASN A 200 -6.72 0.65 27.55
CA ASN A 200 -5.61 0.16 28.35
C ASN A 200 -4.24 0.61 27.78
N ASP A 201 -3.64 1.63 28.41
CA ASP A 201 -2.34 2.17 27.99
C ASP A 201 -1.17 1.21 28.19
N GLU A 202 -1.12 0.49 29.31
CA GLU A 202 -0.03 -0.48 29.58
C GLU A 202 0.02 -1.54 28.49
N LYS A 203 -1.16 -2.05 28.10
CA LYS A 203 -1.26 -3.04 27.04
C LYS A 203 -0.96 -2.46 25.66
N ALA A 204 -1.37 -1.23 25.39
CA ALA A 204 -1.01 -0.54 24.15
C ALA A 204 0.53 -0.40 24.03
N PHE A 205 1.19 0.05 25.10
CA PHE A 205 2.64 0.15 25.19
C PHE A 205 3.34 -1.19 24.93
N GLU A 206 2.94 -2.26 25.61
CA GLU A 206 3.51 -3.60 25.40
C GLU A 206 3.37 -4.08 23.95
N LEU A 207 2.22 -3.81 23.32
CA LEU A 207 1.94 -4.21 21.94
C LEU A 207 2.75 -3.39 20.93
N TYR A 208 2.88 -2.07 21.13
CA TYR A 208 3.76 -1.25 20.31
C TYR A 208 5.23 -1.65 20.45
N GLN A 209 5.68 -1.99 21.67
CA GLN A 209 7.03 -2.53 21.89
C GLN A 209 7.24 -3.81 21.09
N LYS A 210 6.31 -4.76 21.14
CA LYS A 210 6.39 -6.00 20.32
C LYS A 210 6.42 -5.71 18.83
N ALA A 211 5.59 -4.80 18.34
CA ALA A 211 5.59 -4.40 16.94
C ALA A 211 6.94 -3.80 16.51
N ALA A 212 7.53 -2.93 17.35
CA ALA A 212 8.84 -2.31 17.12
C ALA A 212 9.98 -3.34 17.13
N ASP A 213 9.93 -4.31 18.04
CA ASP A 213 10.92 -5.39 18.14
C ASP A 213 10.89 -6.31 16.92
N LEU A 214 9.72 -6.48 16.30
CA LEU A 214 9.53 -7.19 15.03
C LEU A 214 9.81 -6.33 13.78
N GLY A 215 10.30 -5.10 13.97
CA GLY A 215 10.72 -4.22 12.87
C GLY A 215 9.59 -3.44 12.20
N ASN A 216 8.42 -3.30 12.84
CA ASN A 216 7.36 -2.44 12.32
C ASN A 216 7.67 -0.95 12.57
N PHE A 217 7.67 -0.16 11.51
CA PHE A 217 7.98 1.27 11.54
C PHE A 217 6.92 2.06 12.31
N LYS A 218 5.63 1.79 12.05
CA LYS A 218 4.51 2.43 12.77
C LYS A 218 4.54 2.09 14.26
N GLY A 219 4.81 0.83 14.61
CA GLY A 219 4.99 0.38 16.00
C GLY A 219 6.18 1.07 16.68
N THR A 220 7.30 1.24 15.97
CA THR A 220 8.47 1.97 16.48
C THR A 220 8.15 3.45 16.76
N ILE A 221 7.40 4.09 15.85
CA ILE A 221 6.96 5.48 16.02
C ILE A 221 5.96 5.58 17.18
N ASN A 222 4.96 4.70 17.24
CA ASN A 222 3.98 4.70 18.32
C ASN A 222 4.62 4.44 19.69
N LEU A 223 5.64 3.59 19.76
CA LEU A 223 6.43 3.39 20.98
C LEU A 223 7.20 4.67 21.37
N GLY A 224 7.78 5.38 20.39
CA GLY A 224 8.44 6.67 20.63
C GLY A 224 7.47 7.72 21.18
N TRP A 225 6.25 7.74 20.65
CA TRP A 225 5.17 8.59 21.15
C TRP A 225 4.73 8.20 22.56
N CYS A 226 4.66 6.90 22.89
CA CYS A 226 4.37 6.46 24.25
C CYS A 226 5.40 6.97 25.26
N TYR A 227 6.70 6.95 24.93
CA TYR A 227 7.73 7.55 25.78
C TYR A 227 7.67 9.08 25.83
N TYR A 228 7.14 9.73 24.80
CA TYR A 228 6.99 11.19 24.80
C TYR A 228 5.85 11.64 25.72
N GLU A 229 4.68 11.01 25.61
CA GLU A 229 3.48 11.36 26.38
C GLU A 229 3.37 10.63 27.73
N GLY A 230 4.18 9.60 27.98
CA GLY A 230 4.07 8.76 29.17
C GLY A 230 2.88 7.78 29.11
N VAL A 231 2.56 7.27 27.92
CA VAL A 231 1.46 6.32 27.73
C VAL A 231 1.94 4.90 28.05
N GLY A 232 1.43 4.35 29.16
CA GLY A 232 1.79 3.01 29.63
C GLY A 232 3.23 2.88 30.13
N THR A 233 3.96 3.99 30.23
CA THR A 233 5.36 4.09 30.69
C THR A 233 5.61 5.49 31.25
N ASP A 234 6.73 5.69 31.95
CA ASP A 234 7.21 7.04 32.29
C ASP A 234 7.72 7.79 31.04
N ILE A 235 7.59 9.12 31.06
CA ILE A 235 8.14 10.01 30.02
C ILE A 235 9.66 9.85 29.94
N CYS A 236 10.19 9.69 28.73
CA CYS A 236 11.61 9.54 28.47
C CYS A 236 11.99 10.07 27.09
N GLU A 237 12.36 11.35 27.02
CA GLU A 237 12.71 12.01 25.76
C GLU A 237 13.93 11.38 25.06
N GLU A 238 14.91 10.87 25.83
CA GLU A 238 16.07 10.14 25.26
C GLU A 238 15.60 8.92 24.44
N LYS A 239 14.65 8.14 24.98
CA LYS A 239 14.09 6.99 24.26
C LYS A 239 13.20 7.41 23.10
N THR A 240 12.45 8.50 23.23
CA THR A 240 11.69 9.07 22.10
C THR A 240 12.64 9.39 20.93
N PHE A 241 13.74 10.09 21.21
CA PHE A 241 14.76 10.41 20.21
C PHE A 241 15.36 9.16 19.57
N GLU A 242 15.81 8.19 20.38
CA GLU A 242 16.40 6.93 19.89
C GLU A 242 15.44 6.15 18.97
N LEU A 243 14.16 6.09 19.32
CA LEU A 243 13.16 5.35 18.54
C LEU A 243 12.82 6.04 17.22
N TYR A 244 12.66 7.36 17.22
CA TYR A 244 12.44 8.12 15.99
C TYR A 244 13.68 8.12 15.09
N GLN A 245 14.88 8.18 15.68
CA GLN A 245 16.13 8.01 14.94
C GLN A 245 16.18 6.62 14.27
N LYS A 246 15.89 5.55 15.02
CA LYS A 246 15.82 4.19 14.48
C LYS A 246 14.81 4.07 13.33
N ALA A 247 13.62 4.64 13.47
CA ALA A 247 12.61 4.62 12.40
C ALA A 247 13.10 5.38 11.15
N ALA A 248 13.77 6.53 11.32
CA ALA A 248 14.34 7.30 10.23
C ALA A 248 15.48 6.56 9.49
N GLU A 249 16.35 5.87 10.23
CA GLU A 249 17.45 5.07 9.68
C GLU A 249 16.95 3.86 8.88
N LEU A 250 15.81 3.30 9.28
CA LEU A 250 15.13 2.22 8.56
C LEU A 250 14.37 2.71 7.31
N GLY A 251 14.36 4.01 7.03
CA GLY A 251 13.77 4.59 5.83
C GLY A 251 12.31 5.01 5.97
N SER A 252 11.72 4.93 7.18
CA SER A 252 10.35 5.38 7.40
C SER A 252 10.22 6.89 7.18
N LEU A 253 9.33 7.32 6.28
CA LEU A 253 9.07 8.74 6.03
C LEU A 253 8.61 9.48 7.29
N ASN A 254 7.68 8.87 8.04
CA ASN A 254 7.19 9.42 9.30
C ASN A 254 8.30 9.42 10.36
N GLY A 255 9.17 8.40 10.38
CA GLY A 255 10.34 8.39 11.27
C GLY A 255 11.30 9.55 10.98
N ILE A 256 11.58 9.84 9.71
CA ILE A 256 12.41 10.99 9.30
C ILE A 256 11.78 12.30 9.77
N PHE A 257 10.46 12.44 9.62
CA PHE A 257 9.73 13.62 10.11
C PHE A 257 9.81 13.76 11.63
N CYS A 258 9.51 12.70 12.38
CA CYS A 258 9.57 12.71 13.85
C CYS A 258 10.98 13.00 14.38
N LEU A 259 12.03 12.52 13.70
CA LEU A 259 13.41 12.88 14.04
C LEU A 259 13.70 14.37 13.79
N GLY A 260 13.15 14.94 12.70
CA GLY A 260 13.23 16.37 12.42
C GLY A 260 12.58 17.18 13.55
N TRP A 261 11.42 16.74 14.01
CA TRP A 261 10.71 17.34 15.14
C TRP A 261 11.50 17.29 16.44
N CYS A 262 12.16 16.16 16.76
CA CYS A 262 13.05 16.10 17.92
C CYS A 262 14.18 17.14 17.87
N TYR A 263 14.81 17.35 16.71
CA TYR A 263 15.83 18.38 16.57
C TYR A 263 15.24 19.79 16.62
N ASN A 264 14.01 20.01 16.17
CA ASN A 264 13.38 21.32 16.24
C ASN A 264 13.09 21.73 17.69
N GLU A 265 12.49 20.81 18.46
CA GLU A 265 12.04 21.06 19.83
C GLU A 265 13.10 20.75 20.90
N GLY A 266 14.18 20.06 20.54
CA GLY A 266 15.19 19.59 21.50
C GLY A 266 14.73 18.39 22.35
N ILE A 267 13.88 17.51 21.79
CA ILE A 267 13.38 16.33 22.49
C ILE A 267 14.48 15.27 22.49
N GLY A 268 15.06 14.99 23.67
CA GLY A 268 16.11 13.99 23.84
C GLY A 268 17.43 14.32 23.15
N THR A 269 17.57 15.57 22.67
CA THR A 269 18.75 16.08 21.95
C THR A 269 18.82 17.60 22.10
N GLU A 270 19.93 18.22 21.70
CA GLU A 270 20.01 19.68 21.60
C GLU A 270 19.22 20.19 20.38
N VAL A 271 18.56 21.34 20.53
CA VAL A 271 17.88 22.04 19.42
C VAL A 271 18.87 22.26 18.27
N ASN A 272 18.46 21.86 17.07
CA ASN A 272 19.23 22.00 15.84
C ASN A 272 18.29 22.24 14.65
N GLU A 273 17.91 23.50 14.46
CA GLU A 273 17.03 23.96 13.38
C GLU A 273 17.53 23.54 11.98
N GLN A 274 18.85 23.57 11.75
CA GLN A 274 19.41 23.17 10.46
C GLN A 274 19.18 21.68 10.18
N LYS A 275 19.45 20.80 11.15
CA LYS A 275 19.19 19.37 10.98
C LYS A 275 17.70 19.07 10.87
N ALA A 276 16.86 19.75 11.65
CA ALA A 276 15.41 19.62 11.55
C ALA A 276 14.93 19.94 10.12
N LEU A 277 15.37 21.07 9.58
CA LEU A 277 15.07 21.48 8.21
C LEU A 277 15.55 20.45 7.17
N GLU A 278 16.78 19.98 7.27
CA GLU A 278 17.33 18.97 6.36
C GLU A 278 16.47 17.68 6.37
N LEU A 279 15.99 17.26 7.54
CA LEU A 279 15.13 16.09 7.69
C LEU A 279 13.72 16.33 7.13
N TYR A 280 13.11 17.47 7.40
CA TYR A 280 11.81 17.83 6.82
C TYR A 280 11.87 17.92 5.29
N GLN A 281 12.92 18.55 4.74
CA GLN A 281 13.17 18.58 3.29
C GLN A 281 13.35 17.18 2.70
N LYS A 282 14.07 16.31 3.40
CA LYS A 282 14.25 14.91 2.98
C LYS A 282 12.92 14.16 2.96
N ALA A 283 12.12 14.23 4.02
CA ALA A 283 10.81 13.58 4.09
C ALA A 283 9.86 14.09 3.00
N ALA A 284 9.81 15.41 2.78
CA ALA A 284 8.98 16.03 1.74
C ALA A 284 9.41 15.60 0.33
N THR A 285 10.72 15.52 0.07
CA THR A 285 11.29 15.09 -1.21
C THR A 285 10.99 13.63 -1.51
N LEU A 286 10.98 12.78 -0.48
CA LEU A 286 10.66 11.36 -0.60
C LEU A 286 9.15 11.08 -0.72
N GLY A 287 8.31 12.12 -0.63
CA GLY A 287 6.89 12.02 -0.98
C GLY A 287 5.91 12.08 0.19
N SER A 288 6.36 12.30 1.43
CA SER A 288 5.45 12.49 2.56
C SER A 288 4.62 13.75 2.37
N ASP A 289 3.31 13.60 2.22
CA ASP A 289 2.37 14.71 2.05
C ASP A 289 2.32 15.61 3.31
N ILE A 290 2.41 15.02 4.50
CA ILE A 290 2.51 15.74 5.78
C ILE A 290 3.78 16.58 5.81
N ALA A 291 4.95 16.00 5.52
CA ALA A 291 6.21 16.76 5.51
C ALA A 291 6.22 17.83 4.41
N GLN A 292 5.55 17.59 3.27
CA GLN A 292 5.38 18.61 2.23
C GLN A 292 4.52 19.76 2.72
N TYR A 293 3.44 19.51 3.46
CA TYR A 293 2.60 20.56 4.06
C TYR A 293 3.38 21.37 5.10
N ASP A 294 4.07 20.71 6.02
CA ASP A 294 4.78 21.39 7.09
C ASP A 294 5.97 22.21 6.54
N LEU A 295 6.70 21.65 5.56
CA LEU A 295 7.75 22.39 4.88
C LEU A 295 7.20 23.62 4.13
N ALA A 296 6.01 23.50 3.53
CA ALA A 296 5.34 24.63 2.91
C ALA A 296 4.98 25.72 3.94
N ALA A 297 4.47 25.34 5.11
CA ALA A 297 4.16 26.26 6.20
C ALA A 297 5.41 26.96 6.74
N MET A 298 6.53 26.24 6.87
CA MET A 298 7.82 26.84 7.24
C MET A 298 8.27 27.90 6.23
N TYR A 299 8.12 27.63 4.92
CA TYR A 299 8.44 28.60 3.87
C TYR A 299 7.47 29.80 3.86
N GLU A 300 6.20 29.57 4.20
CA GLU A 300 5.17 30.61 4.30
C GLU A 300 5.46 31.57 5.47
N ILE A 301 5.84 31.04 6.63
CA ILE A 301 6.05 31.82 7.86
C ILE A 301 7.48 32.38 7.93
N GLY A 302 8.46 31.67 7.38
CA GLY A 302 9.88 31.98 7.52
C GLY A 302 10.46 31.58 8.88
N GLU A 303 9.92 30.52 9.50
CA GLU A 303 10.41 29.97 10.76
C GLU A 303 11.52 28.94 10.50
N GLY A 304 12.71 29.16 11.07
CA GLY A 304 13.90 28.33 10.81
C GLY A 304 14.49 28.43 9.39
N ILE A 305 13.77 29.08 8.45
CA ILE A 305 14.21 29.33 7.06
C ILE A 305 13.82 30.72 6.57
N LYS A 306 14.51 31.19 5.54
CA LYS A 306 14.10 32.41 4.84
C LYS A 306 12.71 32.19 4.23
N GLN A 307 11.77 33.06 4.57
CA GLN A 307 10.44 33.09 3.97
C GLN A 307 10.52 33.09 2.43
N ASP A 308 9.76 32.20 1.80
CA ASP A 308 9.71 32.03 0.35
C ASP A 308 8.31 31.51 -0.06
N ILE A 309 7.43 32.44 -0.43
CA ILE A 309 6.04 32.12 -0.79
C ILE A 309 5.95 31.22 -2.03
N ASP A 310 6.90 31.33 -2.97
CA ASP A 310 6.91 30.49 -4.17
C ASP A 310 7.23 29.03 -3.79
N GLN A 311 8.17 28.81 -2.87
CA GLN A 311 8.44 27.49 -2.30
C GLN A 311 7.26 26.96 -1.49
N ALA A 312 6.61 27.80 -0.68
CA ALA A 312 5.40 27.41 0.05
C ALA A 312 4.32 26.90 -0.90
N ILE A 313 3.99 27.66 -1.96
CA ILE A 313 3.00 27.26 -2.97
C ILE A 313 3.43 25.97 -3.68
N TYR A 314 4.71 25.82 -4.02
CA TYR A 314 5.22 24.59 -4.65
C TYR A 314 4.97 23.35 -3.79
N TRP A 315 5.31 23.43 -2.49
CA TRP A 315 5.17 22.31 -1.57
C TRP A 315 3.72 22.02 -1.18
N TYR A 316 2.90 23.06 -0.97
CA TYR A 316 1.46 22.88 -0.79
C TYR A 316 0.82 22.20 -2.02
N LYS A 317 1.21 22.56 -3.24
CA LYS A 317 0.71 21.88 -4.47
C LYS A 317 1.04 20.40 -4.50
N LYS A 318 2.26 20.02 -4.09
CA LYS A 318 2.63 18.61 -4.01
C LYS A 318 1.81 17.86 -2.96
N SER A 319 1.71 18.42 -1.75
CA SER A 319 0.94 17.82 -0.66
C SER A 319 -0.54 17.65 -1.03
N ALA A 320 -1.13 18.68 -1.63
CA ALA A 320 -2.51 18.67 -2.11
C ALA A 320 -2.75 17.64 -3.23
N ALA A 321 -1.78 17.43 -4.12
CA ALA A 321 -1.85 16.42 -5.18
C ALA A 321 -1.80 14.99 -4.63
N SER A 322 -1.19 14.79 -3.46
CA SER A 322 -1.22 13.54 -2.70
C SER A 322 -2.49 13.40 -1.83
N GLY A 323 -3.45 14.33 -1.93
CA GLY A 323 -4.74 14.25 -1.24
C GLY A 323 -4.80 14.93 0.13
N ASN A 324 -3.75 15.65 0.53
CA ASN A 324 -3.75 16.38 1.81
C ASN A 324 -4.75 17.54 1.78
N GLN A 325 -5.82 17.43 2.57
CA GLN A 325 -6.91 18.40 2.58
C GLN A 325 -6.44 19.76 3.14
N SER A 326 -5.63 19.78 4.19
CA SER A 326 -5.09 21.01 4.77
C SER A 326 -4.26 21.79 3.74
N ALA A 327 -3.48 21.10 2.91
CA ALA A 327 -2.73 21.70 1.82
C ALA A 327 -3.64 22.28 0.73
N GLN A 328 -4.74 21.59 0.40
CA GLN A 328 -5.74 22.08 -0.56
C GLN A 328 -6.39 23.38 -0.05
N GLU A 329 -6.85 23.38 1.20
CA GLU A 329 -7.46 24.56 1.84
C GLU A 329 -6.48 25.74 1.88
N LYS A 330 -5.22 25.47 2.18
CA LYS A 330 -4.18 26.50 2.25
C LYS A 330 -3.79 27.06 0.88
N LEU A 331 -3.78 26.24 -0.17
CA LEU A 331 -3.63 26.72 -1.54
C LEU A 331 -4.79 27.62 -1.95
N GLU A 332 -6.02 27.25 -1.60
CA GLU A 332 -7.17 28.10 -1.88
C GLU A 332 -7.08 29.45 -1.17
N GLU A 333 -6.63 29.49 0.07
CA GLU A 333 -6.37 30.72 0.83
C GLU A 333 -5.34 31.59 0.10
N LEU A 334 -4.17 31.04 -0.21
CA LEU A 334 -3.07 31.77 -0.86
C LEU A 334 -3.45 32.29 -2.27
N LEU A 335 -4.22 31.51 -3.03
CA LEU A 335 -4.70 31.91 -4.35
C LEU A 335 -5.78 33.00 -4.27
N LYS A 336 -6.63 33.00 -3.24
CA LYS A 336 -7.62 34.07 -3.01
C LYS A 336 -6.93 35.39 -2.65
N VAL A 337 -5.89 35.36 -1.81
CA VAL A 337 -5.12 36.56 -1.43
C VAL A 337 -4.38 37.16 -2.63
N GLY A 338 -3.76 36.34 -3.48
CA GLY A 338 -3.07 36.81 -4.69
C GLY A 338 -3.99 37.43 -5.76
N ILE A 339 -5.27 37.06 -5.79
CA ILE A 339 -6.28 37.67 -6.67
C ILE A 339 -6.70 39.06 -6.18
N ASP A 340 -6.76 39.28 -4.86
CA ASP A 340 -7.16 40.57 -4.29
C ASP A 340 -6.04 41.63 -4.46
N ASP A 341 -4.78 41.24 -4.31
CA ASP A 341 -3.61 42.12 -4.55
C ASP A 341 -3.45 42.49 -6.04
N THR A 342 -3.84 41.60 -6.96
CA THR A 342 -3.86 41.90 -8.40
C THR A 342 -5.06 42.74 -8.84
N LEU A 343 -6.16 42.76 -8.07
CA LEU A 343 -7.27 43.70 -8.26
C LEU A 343 -6.92 45.09 -7.71
N HIS A 344 -6.29 45.17 -6.53
CA HIS A 344 -5.88 46.45 -5.92
C HIS A 344 -4.83 47.19 -6.76
N SER A 345 -3.87 46.47 -7.34
CA SER A 345 -2.84 47.06 -8.21
C SER A 345 -3.36 47.54 -9.58
N LYS A 346 -4.54 47.09 -10.03
CA LYS A 346 -5.20 47.57 -11.26
C LYS A 346 -6.13 48.76 -11.08
N ILE A 347 -6.37 49.19 -9.83
CA ILE A 347 -7.26 50.32 -9.51
C ILE A 347 -6.46 51.63 -9.28
N ILE A 348 -5.12 51.59 -9.30
CA ILE A 348 -4.25 52.76 -9.01
C ILE A 348 -3.49 53.31 -10.25
N LEU A 349 -3.85 52.90 -11.48
CA LEU A 349 -3.42 53.59 -12.72
C LEU A 349 -4.63 54.16 -13.44
#